data_AF-A0A9D1D066-F1
#
_entry.id   AF-A0A9D1D066-F1
#
_cell.length_a   1.000
_cell.length_b   1.000
_cell.length_c   1.000
_cell.angle_alpha   90.00
_cell.angle_beta   90.00
_cell.angle_gamma   90.00
#
_symmetry.space_group_name_H-M   'P 1'
#
loop_
_entity.id
_entity.type
_entity.pdbx_description
1 polymer ?
#
loop_
_entity_poly.entity_id
_entity_poly.type
_entity_poly.pdbx_seq_one_letter_code
_entity_poly.pdbx_strand_id
1 'polypeptide(L)'
;MGLLQLKEVREEKYTQAEIANILGVKRGTYASWECGSDTIPSRKIYALANIYKMSTDYLLGISSTNKKIKGDDLNLDLIGQRLFLIRKSLGLSQLEIAESIGINQSTWWAYEKGKTMITTNALTALARKYNYSTDYILGRSKEKFIKK
;
A
#
# COMPACT_ATOMS: atom_id res chain seq x y z
N MET A 1 3.35 -13.88 -4.08
CA MET A 1 4.04 -13.80 -2.77
C MET A 1 2.95 -13.54 -1.73
N GLY A 2 2.61 -14.53 -0.91
CA GLY A 2 1.55 -14.38 0.11
C GLY A 2 1.96 -13.39 1.19
N LEU A 3 1.01 -12.59 1.67
CA LEU A 3 1.26 -11.63 2.74
C LEU A 3 1.23 -12.36 4.08
N LEU A 4 2.30 -13.10 4.41
CA LEU A 4 2.47 -13.84 5.67
C LEU A 4 2.07 -13.01 6.90
N GLN A 5 2.39 -11.71 6.88
CA GLN A 5 2.06 -10.80 7.96
C GLN A 5 0.55 -10.51 8.13
N LEU A 6 -0.26 -10.61 7.06
CA LEU A 6 -1.70 -10.42 7.19
C LEU A 6 -2.35 -11.50 8.05
N LYS A 7 -1.88 -12.74 7.92
CA LYS A 7 -2.39 -13.86 8.70
C LYS A 7 -2.01 -13.71 10.18
N GLU A 8 -0.73 -13.44 10.45
CA GLU A 8 -0.21 -13.25 11.80
C GLU A 8 -0.96 -12.14 12.55
N VAL A 9 -1.07 -10.95 11.94
CA VAL A 9 -1.76 -9.80 12.55
C VAL A 9 -3.25 -10.06 12.75
N ARG A 10 -3.89 -10.79 11.82
CA ARG A 10 -5.29 -11.15 11.94
C ARG A 10 -5.53 -12.06 13.15
N GLU A 11 -4.72 -13.10 13.33
CA GLU A 11 -4.92 -14.12 14.37
C GLU A 11 -4.88 -13.56 15.79
N GLU A 12 -4.29 -12.39 15.99
CA GLU A 12 -4.33 -11.68 17.27
C GLU A 12 -5.74 -11.21 17.68
N LYS A 13 -6.66 -10.98 16.73
CA LYS A 13 -7.93 -10.30 17.02
C LYS A 13 -9.17 -10.82 16.28
N TYR A 14 -9.02 -11.39 15.09
CA TYR A 14 -10.15 -11.68 14.21
C TYR A 14 -10.00 -13.02 13.49
N THR A 15 -11.14 -13.60 13.11
CA THR A 15 -11.23 -14.67 12.12
C THR A 15 -11.21 -14.10 10.71
N GLN A 16 -10.95 -14.94 9.70
CA GLN A 16 -11.02 -14.53 8.30
C GLN A 16 -12.41 -14.04 7.88
N ALA A 17 -13.47 -14.58 8.51
CA ALA A 17 -14.84 -14.16 8.23
C ALA A 17 -15.13 -12.76 8.82
N GLU A 18 -14.73 -12.52 10.06
CA GLU A 18 -14.93 -11.22 10.72
C GLU A 18 -14.20 -10.10 9.99
N ILE A 19 -12.91 -10.28 9.68
CA ILE A 19 -12.15 -9.23 8.98
C ILE A 19 -12.66 -9.01 7.55
N ALA A 20 -13.11 -10.07 6.86
CA ALA A 20 -13.73 -9.93 5.55
C ALA A 20 -15.04 -9.12 5.63
N ASN A 21 -15.86 -9.37 6.66
CA ASN A 21 -17.08 -8.60 6.92
C ASN A 21 -16.77 -7.13 7.21
N ILE A 22 -15.78 -6.85 8.07
CA ILE A 22 -15.31 -5.48 8.36
C ILE A 22 -14.84 -4.77 7.08
N LEU A 23 -14.14 -5.50 6.20
CA LEU A 23 -13.68 -4.97 4.92
C LEU A 23 -14.75 -4.97 3.83
N GLY A 24 -15.96 -5.50 4.08
CA GLY A 24 -17.01 -5.60 3.07
C GLY A 24 -16.65 -6.47 1.86
N VAL A 25 -15.96 -7.59 2.09
CA VAL A 25 -15.61 -8.59 1.06
C VAL A 25 -16.02 -9.99 1.51
N LYS A 26 -16.07 -10.94 0.57
CA LYS A 26 -16.33 -12.35 0.91
C LYS A 26 -15.13 -12.92 1.67
N ARG A 27 -15.37 -13.84 2.64
CA ARG A 27 -14.30 -14.56 3.35
C ARG A 27 -13.30 -15.19 2.39
N GLY A 28 -13.77 -15.80 1.31
CA GLY A 28 -12.92 -16.41 0.28
C GLY A 28 -11.96 -15.41 -0.38
N THR A 29 -12.42 -14.18 -0.66
CA THR A 29 -11.59 -13.11 -1.20
C THR A 29 -10.45 -12.75 -0.24
N TYR A 30 -10.76 -12.59 1.04
CA TYR A 30 -9.73 -12.30 2.04
C TYR A 30 -8.74 -13.46 2.19
N ALA A 31 -9.22 -14.70 2.19
CA ALA A 31 -8.37 -15.89 2.23
C ALA A 31 -7.43 -15.97 1.00
N SER A 32 -7.90 -15.59 -0.19
CA SER A 32 -7.06 -15.52 -1.39
C SER A 32 -5.91 -14.52 -1.25
N TRP A 33 -6.14 -13.40 -0.55
CA TRP A 33 -5.10 -12.42 -0.26
C TRP A 33 -4.04 -12.96 0.71
N GLU A 34 -4.46 -13.64 1.78
CA GLU A 34 -3.52 -14.26 2.74
C GLU A 34 -2.64 -15.33 2.07
N CYS A 35 -3.24 -16.19 1.24
CA CYS A 35 -2.50 -17.23 0.52
C CYS A 35 -1.71 -16.67 -0.70
N GLY A 36 -1.92 -15.42 -1.08
CA GLY A 36 -1.26 -14.77 -2.22
C GLY A 36 -1.71 -15.28 -3.58
N SER A 37 -2.87 -15.93 -3.67
CA SER A 37 -3.51 -16.28 -4.95
C SER A 37 -4.20 -15.09 -5.61
N ASP A 38 -4.50 -14.05 -4.83
CA ASP A 38 -4.95 -12.75 -5.33
C ASP A 38 -4.22 -11.61 -4.60
N THR A 39 -4.14 -10.44 -5.24
CA THR A 39 -3.50 -9.26 -4.69
C THR A 39 -4.53 -8.38 -3.99
N ILE A 40 -4.37 -8.17 -2.68
CA ILE A 40 -5.20 -7.24 -1.93
C ILE A 40 -5.09 -5.81 -2.52
N PRO A 41 -6.20 -5.09 -2.77
CA PRO A 41 -6.15 -3.69 -3.20
C PRO A 41 -5.56 -2.77 -2.13
N SER A 42 -4.83 -1.74 -2.55
CA SER A 42 -4.19 -0.75 -1.65
C SER A 42 -5.17 -0.04 -0.73
N ARG A 43 -6.41 0.20 -1.17
CA ARG A 43 -7.49 0.75 -0.32
C ARG A 43 -7.80 -0.17 0.86
N LYS A 44 -7.76 -1.49 0.65
CA LYS A 44 -8.01 -2.48 1.70
C LYS A 44 -6.79 -2.59 2.62
N ILE A 45 -5.57 -2.49 2.11
CA ILE A 45 -4.36 -2.39 2.94
C ILE A 45 -4.42 -1.17 3.85
N TYR A 46 -4.81 -0.01 3.30
CA TYR A 46 -4.97 1.22 4.08
C TYR A 46 -6.00 1.03 5.21
N ALA A 47 -7.15 0.42 4.91
CA ALA A 47 -8.16 0.12 5.90
C ALA A 47 -7.65 -0.84 6.99
N LEU A 48 -6.95 -1.91 6.62
CA LEU A 48 -6.32 -2.84 7.57
C LEU A 48 -5.31 -2.13 8.47
N ALA A 49 -4.48 -1.25 7.91
CA ALA A 49 -3.53 -0.46 8.67
C ALA A 49 -4.23 0.44 9.71
N ASN A 50 -5.39 1.00 9.38
CA ASN A 50 -6.21 1.74 10.35
C ASN A 50 -6.79 0.85 11.44
N ILE A 51 -7.36 -0.31 11.09
CA ILE A 51 -7.98 -1.26 12.03
C ILE A 51 -6.96 -1.76 13.06
N TYR A 52 -5.79 -2.18 12.58
CA TYR A 52 -4.74 -2.74 13.43
C TYR A 52 -3.84 -1.65 14.05
N LYS A 53 -3.97 -0.38 13.63
CA LYS A 53 -3.09 0.74 14.02
C LYS A 53 -1.62 0.44 13.72
N MET A 54 -1.37 -0.09 12.53
CA MET A 54 -0.07 -0.55 12.08
C MET A 54 0.41 0.22 10.84
N SER A 55 1.70 0.08 10.57
CA SER A 55 2.36 0.55 9.36
C SER A 55 1.96 -0.28 8.15
N THR A 56 1.74 0.36 6.99
CA THR A 56 1.56 -0.36 5.73
C THR A 56 2.86 -0.98 5.24
N ASP A 57 4.02 -0.42 5.60
CA ASP A 57 5.32 -1.04 5.33
C ASP A 57 5.44 -2.41 6.01
N TYR A 58 4.96 -2.49 7.26
CA TYR A 58 4.86 -3.75 7.97
C TYR A 58 3.90 -4.69 7.26
N LEU A 59 2.60 -4.35 7.14
CA LEU A 59 1.59 -5.24 6.53
C LEU A 59 1.94 -5.79 5.13
N LEU A 60 2.72 -5.05 4.35
CA LEU A 60 3.19 -5.44 3.01
C LEU A 60 4.49 -6.26 3.00
N GLY A 61 5.08 -6.52 4.16
CA GLY A 61 6.37 -7.21 4.32
C GLY A 61 7.54 -6.40 3.78
N ILE A 62 7.45 -5.08 3.78
CA ILE A 62 8.53 -4.15 3.35
C ILE A 62 9.44 -3.81 4.54
N SER A 63 8.88 -3.75 5.75
CA SER A 63 9.63 -3.59 7.00
C SER A 63 9.38 -4.77 7.95
N SER A 64 10.41 -5.16 8.69
CA SER A 64 10.31 -6.14 9.79
C SER A 64 9.78 -5.53 11.08
N THR A 65 9.78 -4.19 11.21
CA THR A 65 9.38 -3.49 12.42
C THR A 65 8.06 -2.78 12.22
N ASN A 66 7.08 -3.08 13.06
CA ASN A 66 5.81 -2.37 13.06
C ASN A 66 5.95 -1.00 13.74
N LYS A 67 5.58 0.06 13.01
CA LYS A 67 5.36 1.39 13.58
C LYS A 67 3.88 1.56 13.89
N LYS A 68 3.55 1.87 15.15
CA LYS A 68 2.18 2.24 15.54
C LYS A 68 1.83 3.60 14.95
N ILE A 69 0.98 3.60 13.93
CA ILE A 69 0.51 4.82 13.26
C ILE A 69 -0.95 5.04 13.63
N LYS A 70 -1.32 6.29 13.94
CA LYS A 70 -2.72 6.64 14.21
C LYS A 70 -3.52 6.50 12.90
N GLY A 71 -4.76 6.04 13.02
CA GLY A 71 -5.65 6.00 11.87
C GLY A 71 -5.87 7.41 11.32
N ASP A 72 -5.92 7.52 9.99
CA ASP A 72 -6.16 8.76 9.27
C ASP A 72 -7.12 8.48 8.09
N ASP A 73 -7.65 9.55 7.51
CA ASP A 73 -8.54 9.48 6.36
C ASP A 73 -7.76 9.35 5.05
N LEU A 74 -8.28 8.52 4.16
CA LEU A 74 -7.65 8.30 2.86
C LEU A 74 -7.83 9.53 1.96
N ASN A 75 -6.71 10.16 1.58
CA ASN A 75 -6.70 11.35 0.72
C ASN A 75 -5.98 11.05 -0.61
N LEU A 76 -6.74 10.91 -1.70
CA LEU A 76 -6.20 10.60 -3.03
C LEU A 76 -5.38 11.76 -3.62
N ASP A 77 -5.73 13.01 -3.34
CA ASP A 77 -4.99 14.17 -3.82
C ASP A 77 -3.61 14.25 -3.18
N LEU A 78 -3.52 13.99 -1.87
CA LEU A 78 -2.24 13.90 -1.16
C LEU A 78 -1.38 12.76 -1.70
N ILE A 79 -1.96 11.59 -1.95
CA ILE A 79 -1.25 10.44 -2.52
C ILE A 79 -0.71 10.82 -3.92
N GLY A 80 -1.55 11.41 -4.77
CA GLY A 80 -1.16 11.87 -6.10
C GLY A 80 -0.03 12.90 -6.06
N GLN A 81 -0.12 13.88 -5.16
CA GLN A 81 0.94 14.86 -4.91
C GLN A 81 2.25 14.19 -4.46
N ARG A 82 2.19 13.21 -3.55
CA ARG A 82 3.40 12.50 -3.09
C ARG A 82 4.04 11.69 -4.20
N LEU A 83 3.26 11.03 -5.05
CA LEU A 83 3.77 10.33 -6.23
C LEU A 83 4.44 11.29 -7.22
N PHE A 84 3.82 12.44 -7.47
CA PHE A 84 4.41 13.50 -8.29
C PHE A 84 5.75 13.98 -7.72
N LEU A 85 5.81 14.26 -6.42
CA LEU A 85 7.03 14.71 -5.74
C LEU A 85 8.13 13.65 -5.79
N ILE A 86 7.79 12.37 -5.57
CA ILE A 86 8.73 11.26 -5.68
C ILE A 86 9.34 11.23 -7.08
N ARG A 87 8.50 11.19 -8.12
CA ARG A 87 8.98 11.17 -9.50
C ARG A 87 9.89 12.35 -9.82
N LYS A 88 9.49 13.56 -9.43
CA LYS A 88 10.28 14.77 -9.66
C LYS A 88 11.60 14.78 -8.90
N SER A 89 11.62 14.27 -7.67
CA SER A 89 12.87 14.14 -6.90
C SER A 89 13.87 13.16 -7.52
N LEU A 90 13.38 12.20 -8.31
CA LEU A 90 14.21 11.25 -9.06
C LEU A 90 14.63 11.77 -10.44
N GLY A 91 14.15 12.95 -10.85
CA GLY A 91 14.42 13.52 -12.18
C GLY A 91 13.72 12.81 -13.34
N LEU A 92 12.68 12.00 -13.06
CA LEU A 92 12.05 11.14 -14.07
C LEU A 92 10.82 11.79 -14.74
N SER A 93 10.62 11.45 -16.01
CA SER A 93 9.36 11.63 -16.74
C SER A 93 8.30 10.64 -16.26
N GLN A 94 7.04 10.89 -16.61
CA GLN A 94 5.94 9.97 -16.27
C GLN A 94 6.10 8.61 -16.95
N LEU A 95 6.69 8.58 -18.15
CA LEU A 95 6.96 7.35 -18.88
C LEU A 95 8.03 6.52 -18.16
N GLU A 96 9.18 7.14 -17.85
CA GLU A 96 10.31 6.44 -17.24
C GLU A 96 9.96 5.81 -15.89
N ILE A 97 9.24 6.52 -15.00
CA ILE A 97 8.86 5.94 -13.72
C ILE A 97 7.78 4.85 -13.85
N ALA A 98 6.89 4.97 -14.85
CA ALA A 98 5.86 3.98 -15.09
C ALA A 98 6.47 2.68 -15.59
N GLU A 99 7.35 2.77 -16.59
CA GLU A 99 8.11 1.63 -17.13
C GLU A 99 8.99 1.00 -16.06
N SER A 100 9.62 1.82 -15.20
CA SER A 100 10.50 1.31 -14.16
C SER A 100 9.79 0.42 -13.12
N ILE A 101 8.48 0.57 -12.94
CA ILE A 101 7.65 -0.25 -12.05
C ILE A 101 6.66 -1.15 -12.79
N GLY A 102 6.79 -1.25 -14.12
CA GLY A 102 6.02 -2.18 -14.96
C GLY A 102 4.56 -1.79 -15.17
N ILE A 103 4.24 -0.50 -15.28
CA ILE A 103 2.89 -0.01 -15.60
C ILE A 103 2.91 0.96 -16.79
N ASN A 104 1.73 1.24 -17.34
CA ASN A 104 1.58 2.23 -18.41
C ASN A 104 1.71 3.67 -17.90
N GLN A 105 2.24 4.57 -18.73
CA GLN A 105 2.38 6.00 -18.43
C GLN A 105 1.05 6.68 -18.07
N SER A 106 -0.05 6.34 -18.77
CA SER A 106 -1.40 6.84 -18.48
C SER A 106 -1.90 6.43 -17.10
N THR A 107 -1.56 5.22 -16.64
CA THR A 107 -1.86 4.73 -15.30
C THR A 107 -1.15 5.57 -14.24
N TRP A 108 0.15 5.86 -14.44
CA TRP A 108 0.91 6.73 -13.55
C TRP A 108 0.32 8.15 -13.49
N TRP A 109 -0.02 8.73 -14.65
CA TRP A 109 -0.69 10.03 -14.71
C TRP A 109 -1.99 10.06 -13.89
N ALA A 110 -2.82 9.01 -13.99
CA ALA A 110 -4.07 8.94 -13.24
C ALA A 110 -3.84 8.89 -11.72
N TYR A 111 -2.76 8.24 -11.27
CA TYR A 111 -2.35 8.27 -9.87
C TYR A 111 -1.95 9.67 -9.43
N GLU A 112 -1.09 10.38 -10.18
CA GLU A 112 -0.66 11.75 -9.83
C GLU A 112 -1.81 12.73 -9.76
N LYS A 113 -2.86 12.53 -10.56
CA LYS A 113 -4.06 13.36 -10.59
C LYS A 113 -5.12 12.94 -9.58
N GLY A 114 -4.84 11.96 -8.71
CA GLY A 114 -5.80 11.47 -7.71
C GLY A 114 -7.04 10.82 -8.33
N LYS A 115 -7.04 10.53 -9.64
CA LYS A 115 -8.20 9.96 -10.36
C LYS A 115 -8.44 8.51 -9.97
N THR A 116 -7.37 7.79 -9.62
CA THR A 116 -7.44 6.42 -9.15
C THR A 116 -6.35 6.15 -8.12
N MET A 117 -6.58 5.14 -7.29
CA MET A 117 -5.63 4.76 -6.25
C MET A 117 -4.51 3.90 -6.83
N ILE A 118 -3.27 4.13 -6.40
CA ILE A 118 -2.12 3.29 -6.75
C ILE A 118 -2.39 1.83 -6.37
N THR A 119 -2.17 0.88 -7.27
CA THR A 119 -2.35 -0.55 -6.97
C THR A 119 -1.25 -1.05 -6.03
N THR A 120 -1.51 -2.14 -5.31
CA THR A 120 -0.54 -2.75 -4.39
C THR A 120 0.74 -3.19 -5.09
N ASN A 121 0.63 -3.72 -6.31
CA ASN A 121 1.80 -4.11 -7.10
C ASN A 121 2.65 -2.90 -7.46
N ALA A 122 2.04 -1.81 -7.95
CA ALA A 122 2.78 -0.59 -8.25
C ALA A 122 3.37 0.06 -6.98
N LEU A 123 2.62 0.07 -5.88
CA LEU A 123 3.05 0.59 -4.58
C LEU A 123 4.27 -0.15 -4.05
N THR A 124 4.22 -1.48 -4.02
CA THR A 124 5.32 -2.34 -3.54
C THR A 124 6.53 -2.26 -4.46
N ALA A 125 6.34 -2.22 -5.79
CA ALA A 125 7.41 -2.04 -6.76
C ALA A 125 8.12 -0.69 -6.57
N LEU A 126 7.36 0.41 -6.44
CA LEU A 126 7.90 1.74 -6.19
C LEU A 126 8.68 1.80 -4.88
N ALA A 127 8.12 1.26 -3.80
CA ALA A 127 8.73 1.23 -2.47
C ALA A 127 10.05 0.46 -2.48
N ARG A 128 10.07 -0.76 -3.04
CA ARG A 128 11.27 -1.60 -3.08
C ARG A 128 12.34 -1.05 -4.01
N LYS A 129 11.96 -0.53 -5.18
CA LYS A 129 12.91 -0.05 -6.19
C LYS A 129 13.60 1.25 -5.77
N TYR A 130 12.88 2.15 -5.12
CA TYR A 130 13.38 3.49 -4.78
C TYR A 130 13.51 3.75 -3.28
N ASN A 131 13.34 2.71 -2.45
CA ASN A 131 13.44 2.75 -0.99
C ASN A 131 12.47 3.74 -0.30
N TYR A 132 11.30 3.98 -0.90
CA TYR A 132 10.26 4.82 -0.30
C TYR A 132 9.34 4.01 0.61
N SER A 133 8.96 4.61 1.74
CA SER A 133 7.95 4.06 2.64
C SER A 133 6.58 4.11 1.95
N THR A 134 5.85 3.00 1.99
CA THR A 134 4.45 2.93 1.59
C THR A 134 3.55 3.72 2.51
N ASP A 135 3.89 3.87 3.80
CA ASP A 135 3.16 4.79 4.68
C ASP A 135 3.33 6.22 4.20
N TYR A 136 4.52 6.61 3.75
CA TYR A 136 4.68 7.91 3.09
C TYR A 136 3.91 7.97 1.77
N ILE A 137 4.02 7.00 0.87
CA ILE A 137 3.30 7.07 -0.41
C ILE A 137 1.77 7.20 -0.18
N LEU A 138 1.23 6.47 0.80
CA LEU A 138 -0.20 6.42 1.11
C LEU A 138 -0.69 7.55 2.03
N GLY A 139 0.12 8.57 2.33
CA GLY A 139 -0.34 9.71 3.14
C GLY A 139 -0.17 9.55 4.66
N ARG A 140 0.18 8.36 5.16
CA ARG A 140 0.11 7.95 6.57
C ARG A 140 1.31 8.38 7.43
N SER A 141 2.44 8.71 6.80
CA SER A 141 3.66 9.14 7.51
C SER A 141 4.33 10.31 6.83
N LYS A 142 5.09 11.11 7.58
CA LYS A 142 6.00 12.13 7.03
C LYS A 142 7.38 11.56 6.66
N GLU A 143 7.71 10.36 7.14
CA GLU A 143 9.00 9.71 6.90
C GLU A 143 9.07 9.11 5.49
N LYS A 144 9.84 9.72 4.60
CA LYS A 144 9.88 9.34 3.17
C LYS A 144 10.43 7.93 2.93
N PHE A 145 11.45 7.53 3.67
CA PHE A 145 12.21 6.32 3.40
C PHE A 145 11.93 5.23 4.42
N ILE A 146 12.07 3.98 3.99
CA ILE A 146 12.00 2.82 4.87
C ILE A 146 13.17 2.92 5.86
N LYS A 147 12.86 2.84 7.16
CA LYS A 147 13.88 2.70 8.20
C LYS A 147 14.24 1.22 8.29
N LYS A 148 15.51 0.90 8.03
CA LYS A 148 16.08 -0.43 8.28
C LYS A 148 16.30 -0.63 9.77
#